data_AF-A0A4W6FRZ8-F1
#
_entry.id   AF-A0A4W6FRZ8-F1
#
_cell.length_a   1.000
_cell.length_b   1.000
_cell.length_c   1.000
_cell.angle_alpha   90.00
_cell.angle_beta   90.00
_cell.angle_gamma   90.00
#
_symmetry.space_group_name_H-M   'P 1'
#
loop_
_entity.id
_entity.type
_entity.pdbx_description
1 polymer ?
#
loop_
_entity_poly.entity_id
_entity_poly.type
_entity_poly.pdbx_seq_one_letter_code
_entity_poly.pdbx_strand_id
1 'polypeptide(L)'
;MWYEILPGLGIMTACLIIPGVATAYIHRFTNGGKEKRIARVPWQWYLMERDKRVSGTKQYFDSKVRISVSNPSAKNIEKKLMFISCIFS
;
A
#
# COMPACT_ATOMS: atom_id res chain seq x y z
N MET A 1 -37.35 -8.99 -13.40
CA MET A 1 -36.81 -9.25 -14.75
C MET A 1 -35.95 -8.13 -15.33
N TRP A 2 -35.68 -7.03 -14.60
CA TRP A 2 -34.60 -6.07 -14.95
C TRP A 2 -33.43 -6.16 -13.95
N TYR A 3 -33.70 -6.56 -12.72
CA TYR A 3 -32.69 -6.76 -11.67
C TYR A 3 -31.75 -7.95 -11.88
N GLU A 4 -32.04 -8.85 -12.82
CA GLU A 4 -31.18 -10.00 -13.19
C GLU A 4 -29.80 -9.55 -13.72
N ILE A 5 -29.68 -8.31 -14.22
CA ILE A 5 -28.39 -7.75 -14.69
C ILE A 5 -27.54 -7.16 -13.56
N LEU A 6 -28.18 -6.77 -12.44
CA LEU A 6 -27.49 -6.19 -11.29
C LEU A 6 -26.46 -7.12 -10.62
N PRO A 7 -26.69 -8.44 -10.46
CA PRO A 7 -25.68 -9.32 -9.91
C PRO A 7 -24.44 -9.41 -10.82
N GLY A 8 -24.62 -9.45 -12.14
CA GLY A 8 -23.50 -9.43 -13.10
C GLY A 8 -22.68 -8.15 -12.98
N LEU A 9 -23.34 -6.99 -12.94
CA LEU A 9 -22.68 -5.70 -12.78
C LEU A 9 -22.02 -5.53 -11.41
N GLY A 10 -22.65 -6.04 -10.34
CA GLY A 10 -22.10 -6.01 -8.99
C GLY A 10 -20.83 -6.83 -8.85
N ILE A 11 -20.79 -8.04 -9.41
CA ILE A 11 -19.62 -8.92 -9.39
C ILE A 11 -18.48 -8.31 -10.20
N MET A 12 -18.75 -7.81 -11.41
CA MET A 12 -17.73 -7.14 -12.23
C MET A 12 -17.15 -5.91 -11.52
N THR A 13 -18.01 -5.09 -10.90
CA THR A 13 -17.58 -3.90 -10.15
C THR A 13 -16.74 -4.28 -8.94
N ALA A 14 -17.15 -5.30 -8.17
CA ALA A 14 -16.38 -5.79 -7.04
C ALA A 14 -15.00 -6.31 -7.47
N CYS A 15 -14.94 -7.13 -8.52
CA CYS A 15 -13.68 -7.66 -9.06
C CYS A 15 -12.72 -6.56 -9.53
N LEU A 16 -13.22 -5.44 -10.04
CA LEU A 16 -12.39 -4.31 -10.46
C LEU A 16 -11.97 -3.40 -9.30
N ILE A 17 -12.80 -3.28 -8.25
CA ILE A 17 -12.48 -2.46 -7.07
C ILE A 17 -11.42 -3.12 -6.19
N ILE A 18 -11.50 -4.45 -6.00
CA ILE A 18 -10.57 -5.22 -5.15
C ILE A 18 -9.09 -4.92 -5.43
N PRO A 19 -8.58 -4.99 -6.67
CA PRO A 19 -7.18 -4.71 -6.95
C PRO A 19 -6.78 -3.25 -6.69
N GLY A 20 -7.68 -2.28 -6.94
CA GLY A 20 -7.42 -0.87 -6.65
C GLY A 20 -7.28 -0.60 -5.15
N VAL A 21 -8.16 -1.19 -4.36
CA VAL A 21 -8.12 -1.08 -2.89
C VAL A 21 -6.91 -1.82 -2.33
N ALA A 22 -6.65 -3.04 -2.80
CA ALA A 22 -5.49 -3.83 -2.37
C ALA A 22 -4.16 -3.12 -2.64
N THR A 23 -3.97 -2.57 -3.84
CA THR A 23 -2.75 -1.84 -4.19
C THR A 23 -2.56 -0.57 -3.36
N ALA A 24 -3.63 0.17 -3.06
CA ALA A 24 -3.56 1.33 -2.16
C ALA A 24 -3.10 0.95 -0.75
N TYR A 25 -3.63 -0.16 -0.20
CA TYR A 25 -3.18 -0.67 1.10
C TYR A 25 -1.73 -1.15 1.07
N ILE A 26 -1.31 -1.86 0.02
CA ILE A 26 0.07 -2.33 -0.15
C ILE A 26 1.02 -1.14 -0.26
N HIS A 27 0.70 -0.13 -1.07
CA HIS A 27 1.54 1.06 -1.20
C HIS A 27 1.67 1.83 0.10
N ARG A 28 0.59 1.95 0.87
CA ARG A 28 0.63 2.57 2.19
C ARG A 28 1.45 1.74 3.18
N PHE A 29 1.40 0.42 3.10
CA PHE A 29 2.17 -0.49 3.96
C PHE A 29 3.68 -0.42 3.66
N THR A 30 4.07 -0.52 2.39
CA THR A 30 5.50 -0.55 2.01
C THR A 30 6.22 0.79 2.19
N ASN A 31 5.48 1.91 2.24
CA ASN A 31 6.05 3.26 2.32
C ASN A 31 5.86 3.92 3.70
N GLY A 32 5.69 3.13 4.75
CA GLY A 32 5.63 3.64 6.13
C GLY A 32 4.38 4.45 6.46
N GLY A 33 3.25 4.13 5.82
CA GLY A 33 1.98 4.81 6.02
C GLY A 33 1.73 6.01 5.11
N LYS A 34 2.66 6.33 4.21
CA LYS A 34 2.60 7.43 3.24
C LYS A 34 2.26 6.91 1.84
N GLU A 35 1.87 7.84 0.96
CA GLU A 35 1.67 7.55 -0.45
C GLU A 35 3.00 7.19 -1.14
N LYS A 36 2.95 6.32 -2.16
CA LYS A 36 4.15 5.95 -2.92
C LYS A 36 4.64 7.16 -3.71
N ARG A 37 5.92 7.54 -3.56
CA ARG A 37 6.52 8.57 -4.43
C ARG A 37 6.68 8.03 -5.85
N ILE A 38 6.15 8.77 -6.82
CA ILE A 38 6.25 8.47 -8.25
C ILE A 38 7.30 9.40 -8.85
N ALA A 39 8.42 8.86 -9.31
CA ALA A 39 9.44 9.64 -10.01
C ALA A 39 9.19 9.57 -11.53
N ARG A 40 8.49 10.58 -12.05
CA ARG A 40 8.23 10.74 -13.49
C ARG A 40 9.35 11.51 -14.19
N VAL A 41 10.04 12.38 -13.45
CA VAL A 41 11.15 13.20 -13.98
C VAL A 41 12.49 12.83 -13.33
N PRO A 42 13.64 13.00 -14.02
CA PRO A 42 14.95 12.63 -13.49
C PRO A 42 15.29 13.34 -12.16
N TRP A 43 14.85 14.58 -12.02
CA TRP A 43 15.03 15.36 -10.80
C TRP A 43 14.34 14.72 -9.58
N GLN A 44 13.16 14.14 -9.76
CA GLN A 44 12.46 13.43 -8.68
C GLN A 44 13.23 12.18 -8.24
N TRP A 45 13.86 11.47 -9.18
CA TRP A 45 14.74 10.34 -8.86
C TRP A 45 15.96 10.76 -8.06
N TYR A 46 16.61 11.86 -8.47
CA TYR A 46 17.75 12.41 -7.75
C TYR A 46 17.41 12.76 -6.29
N LEU A 47 16.22 13.34 -6.07
CA LEU A 47 15.72 13.64 -4.73
C LEU A 47 15.39 12.38 -3.92
N MET A 48 14.85 11.33 -4.53
CA MET A 48 14.62 10.05 -3.83
C MET A 48 15.93 9.39 -3.40
N GLU A 49 16.97 9.42 -4.24
CA GLU A 49 18.27 8.84 -3.90
C GLU A 49 18.99 9.67 -2.81
N ARG A 50 18.79 10.99 -2.79
CA ARG A 50 19.21 11.87 -1.69
C ARG A 50 18.54 11.46 -0.38
N ASP A 51 17.21 11.36 -0.36
CA ASP A 51 16.44 10.99 0.83
C ASP A 51 16.89 9.61 1.35
N LYS A 52 17.13 8.66 0.46
CA LYS A 52 17.67 7.32 0.79
C LYS A 52 19.06 7.38 1.46
N ARG A 53 19.96 8.25 1.00
CA ARG A 53 21.30 8.44 1.57
C ARG A 53 21.25 9.13 2.93
N VAL A 54 20.42 10.17 3.06
CA VAL A 54 20.26 10.94 4.31
C VAL A 54 19.52 10.13 5.39
N SER A 55 18.66 9.21 4.98
CA SER A 55 17.88 8.34 5.85
C SER A 55 18.74 7.41 6.72
N GLY A 56 19.94 7.00 6.28
CA GLY A 56 20.82 6.10 7.05
C GLY A 56 20.30 4.65 7.20
N THR A 57 18.99 4.41 7.07
CA THR A 57 18.35 3.09 7.00
C THR A 57 18.25 2.55 5.57
N LYS A 58 18.80 3.27 4.58
CA LYS A 58 18.69 3.00 3.13
C LYS A 58 17.24 2.95 2.62
N GLN A 59 16.27 3.44 3.38
CA GLN A 59 14.87 3.54 3.00
C GLN A 59 14.50 5.00 2.70
N TYR A 60 13.94 5.27 1.52
CA TYR A 60 13.63 6.62 1.06
C TYR A 60 12.37 7.24 1.70
N PHE A 61 11.48 6.41 2.26
CA PHE A 61 10.23 6.87 2.87
C PHE A 61 10.40 7.30 4.33
N ASP A 62 11.53 6.95 4.95
CA ASP A 62 11.90 7.35 6.30
C ASP A 62 12.41 8.80 6.27
N SER A 63 11.68 9.69 6.93
CA SER A 63 11.92 11.13 6.86
C SER A 63 12.53 11.60 8.16
N LYS A 64 13.76 12.13 8.11
CA LYS A 64 14.51 12.55 9.31
C LYS A 64 13.84 13.61 10.17
N VAL A 65 12.98 14.44 9.58
CA VAL A 65 12.28 15.52 10.29
C VAL A 65 11.21 14.99 11.24
N ARG A 66 10.71 13.76 11.04
CA ARG A 66 9.70 13.15 11.91
C ARG A 66 10.36 12.06 12.73
N ILE A 67 10.43 12.27 14.05
CA ILE A 67 10.73 11.24 15.05
C ILE A 67 10.00 9.96 14.63
N SER A 68 10.76 8.89 14.43
CA SER A 68 10.30 7.62 13.88
C SER A 68 9.18 7.03 14.74
N VAL A 69 7.94 7.37 14.40
CA VAL A 69 6.78 6.59 14.79
C VAL A 69 6.91 5.29 14.02
N SER A 70 7.57 4.31 14.62
CA SER A 70 7.44 2.91 14.23
C SER A 70 5.96 2.59 14.31
N ASN A 71 5.31 2.57 13.14
CA ASN A 71 3.86 2.53 13.07
C ASN A 71 3.38 1.16 13.60
N PRO A 72 2.70 1.08 14.76
CA PRO A 72 2.31 -0.19 15.37
C PRO A 72 1.24 -0.94 14.55
N SER A 73 0.72 -0.32 13.49
CA SER A 73 -0.31 -0.89 12.60
C SER A 73 0.16 -2.11 11.78
N ALA A 74 1.47 -2.27 11.56
CA ALA A 74 2.02 -3.35 10.73
C ALA A 74 1.85 -4.77 11.31
N LYS A 75 1.71 -4.92 12.63
CA LYS A 75 1.64 -6.26 13.27
C LYS A 75 0.22 -6.85 13.32
N ASN A 76 -0.81 -6.04 13.08
CA ASN A 76 -2.20 -6.46 13.32
C ASN A 76 -2.89 -7.03 12.06
N ILE A 77 -2.41 -6.68 10.87
CA ILE A 77 -3.02 -7.11 9.59
C ILE A 77 -2.31 -8.34 9.00
N GLU A 78 -1.00 -8.51 9.20
CA GLU A 78 -0.29 -9.78 8.90
C GLU A 78 -0.92 -10.97 9.63
N LYS A 79 -1.30 -10.81 10.91
CA LYS A 79 -2.07 -11.81 11.67
C LYS A 79 -3.44 -12.10 11.05
N LYS A 80 -4.07 -11.10 10.44
CA LYS A 80 -5.42 -11.21 9.87
C LYS A 80 -5.41 -11.84 8.48
N LEU A 81 -4.39 -11.58 7.67
CA LEU A 81 -4.15 -12.24 6.39
C LEU A 81 -3.68 -13.69 6.58
N MET A 82 -2.82 -13.97 7.55
CA MET A 82 -2.42 -15.35 7.90
C MET A 82 -3.63 -16.19 8.35
N PHE A 83 -4.59 -15.60 9.07
CA PHE A 83 -5.85 -16.26 9.46
C PHE A 83 -6.75 -16.62 8.27
N ILE A 84 -6.79 -15.77 7.24
CA ILE A 84 -7.61 -16.01 6.04
C ILE A 84 -6.99 -17.13 5.17
N SER A 85 -5.66 -17.25 5.12
CA SER A 85 -5.00 -18.40 4.47
C SER A 85 -5.18 -19.74 5.20
N CYS A 86 -5.34 -19.74 6.54
CA CYS A 86 -5.64 -20.97 7.30
C CYS A 86 -7.09 -21.46 7.16
N ILE A 87 -8.02 -20.65 6.64
CA ILE A 87 -9.43 -21.06 6.43
C ILE A 87 -9.64 -21.67 5.04
N PHE A 88 -8.68 -21.50 4.13
CA PHE A 88 -8.71 -22.00 2.74
C PHE A 88 -7.75 -23.18 2.49
N SER A 89 -7.16 -23.78 3.53
CA SER A 89 -6.48 -25.08 3.53
C SER A 89 -7.19 -26.03 4.48
#